data_AF-A0A7K8PJC4-F1
#
_entry.id   AF-A0A7K8PJC4-F1
#
_cell.length_a   1.000
_cell.length_b   1.000
_cell.length_c   1.000
_cell.angle_alpha   90.00
_cell.angle_beta   90.00
_cell.angle_gamma   90.00
#
_symmetry.space_group_name_H-M   'P 1'
#
loop_
_entity.id
_entity.type
_entity.pdbx_description
1 polymer ?
#
loop_
_entity_poly.entity_id
_entity_poly.type
_entity_poly.pdbx_seq_one_letter_code
_entity_poly.pdbx_strand_id
1 'polypeptide(L)'
;AAPPGRRPEPSSACPARGAAAALCQGSLGATASSRCRGPPGDPLLQPYFPSRHGPRHHHRHVRDCQPVKYGNVTHEAWPSDNRTGSPVATTRTFVSYIPPEGEDRKVVYGHFTFVRNPLRTFSVLEPGGAGGCQAHRRAPVEETAKLGKCLVAQNGGYFDMGTGECLGNVVSDGKLVKNSGGLQNAQFGIRKDGTMVFGYLSEEDVLDEANPFVQLVSGVGWLLRDREVYVSQSQVAECGDTQTTGTFDKFINVISARTAVGHDSQGQLVLVHVDGQTESRGVNLWEMAEFLKQQGIINAINLDGGGSATLVLNGTLANYPSEHCSFDNMWRCPRSISTIMCVHEPACEPADCSGHGDCIQGECRCTGDFWRGPACNVLDCGPSNCSLHGVCTDSGCLCDAGWTGSNCSEECPMGWYGPNCQKPCACEHACPCSRETGSCNITSERALQDQLHKAGRCLASQNKGRSKEKASLSEKTWISVTALLALLLLVSVVGNAGLFLKARSERHRGSGDYRYHPLREMNGEA
;
A
#
# COMPACT_ATOMS: atom_id res chain seq x y z
N ALA A 1 -25.03 12.62 75.01
CA ALA A 1 -23.85 13.31 74.46
C ALA A 1 -23.21 12.40 73.42
N ALA A 2 -22.84 13.00 72.28
CA ALA A 2 -22.22 12.44 71.06
C ALA A 2 -23.13 11.67 70.05
N PRO A 3 -23.15 12.04 68.74
CA PRO A 3 -24.11 11.58 67.73
C PRO A 3 -23.49 10.60 66.69
N PRO A 4 -24.23 10.11 65.67
CA PRO A 4 -23.87 8.90 64.91
C PRO A 4 -22.92 9.13 63.72
N GLY A 5 -22.18 8.07 63.37
CA GLY A 5 -21.16 8.04 62.32
C GLY A 5 -21.71 8.11 60.88
N ARG A 6 -21.03 8.91 60.04
CA ARG A 6 -21.21 8.99 58.59
C ARG A 6 -20.38 7.93 57.87
N ARG A 7 -20.93 7.43 56.76
CA ARG A 7 -20.30 6.52 55.77
C ARG A 7 -19.06 7.17 55.11
N PRO A 8 -18.06 6.38 54.66
CA PRO A 8 -16.96 6.90 53.84
C PRO A 8 -17.32 6.89 52.35
N GLU A 9 -17.05 8.00 51.66
CA GLU A 9 -16.86 8.07 50.21
C GLU A 9 -15.41 7.73 49.85
N PRO A 10 -15.11 7.17 48.66
CA PRO A 10 -13.77 6.76 48.29
C PRO A 10 -12.95 7.94 47.76
N SER A 11 -11.88 8.28 48.48
CA SER A 11 -10.84 9.21 48.02
C SER A 11 -9.82 8.47 47.15
N SER A 12 -9.80 8.73 45.84
CA SER A 12 -8.66 8.41 44.96
C SER A 12 -7.96 9.72 44.57
N ALA A 13 -6.99 10.14 45.37
CA ALA A 13 -6.09 11.24 45.03
C ALA A 13 -4.65 10.79 45.31
N CYS A 14 -3.85 10.64 44.25
CA CYS A 14 -2.40 10.49 44.35
C CYS A 14 -1.78 11.83 44.82
N PRO A 15 -0.72 11.83 45.65
CA PRO A 15 -0.19 13.04 46.26
C PRO A 15 0.72 13.80 45.29
N ALA A 16 0.38 15.05 44.99
CA ALA A 16 1.28 15.99 44.32
C ALA A 16 2.29 16.57 45.33
N ARG A 17 3.59 16.37 45.08
CA ARG A 17 4.67 17.09 45.79
C ARG A 17 4.99 18.38 45.03
N GLY A 18 4.85 19.51 45.71
CA GLY A 18 5.08 20.84 45.15
C GLY A 18 6.52 21.10 44.74
N ALA A 19 6.70 21.78 43.61
CA ALA A 19 7.96 22.33 43.15
C ALA A 19 7.90 23.86 43.18
N ALA A 20 8.90 24.45 43.84
CA ALA A 20 9.09 25.88 43.99
C ALA A 20 9.46 26.55 42.66
N ALA A 21 8.86 27.72 42.40
CA ALA A 21 9.21 28.57 41.27
C ALA A 21 10.52 29.33 41.57
N ALA A 22 11.54 29.12 40.74
CA ALA A 22 12.75 29.95 40.72
C ALA A 22 12.66 30.93 39.54
N LEU A 23 12.58 32.22 39.87
CA LEU A 23 12.77 33.35 38.96
C LEU A 23 14.24 33.47 38.59
N CYS A 24 14.57 33.57 37.30
CA CYS A 24 15.85 34.08 36.83
C CYS A 24 15.64 35.23 35.85
N GLN A 25 16.11 36.43 36.24
CA GLN A 25 16.34 37.59 35.40
C GLN A 25 17.82 37.68 34.99
N GLY A 26 18.08 38.23 33.80
CA GLY A 26 19.39 38.68 33.29
C GLY A 26 20.09 37.66 32.37
N SER A 27 20.78 37.99 31.29
CA SER A 27 21.21 39.27 30.70
C SER A 27 21.81 39.00 29.31
N LEU A 28 21.83 40.02 28.45
CA LEU A 28 22.41 40.06 27.09
C LEU A 28 23.87 39.58 27.01
N GLY A 29 24.24 38.86 25.93
CA GLY A 29 25.64 38.69 25.51
C GLY A 29 25.95 37.50 24.58
N ALA A 30 25.97 37.77 23.27
CA ALA A 30 26.77 37.15 22.20
C ALA A 30 27.04 35.63 22.16
N THR A 31 26.55 34.95 21.11
CA THR A 31 27.35 34.45 19.96
C THR A 31 26.42 33.65 19.05
N ALA A 32 26.12 34.20 17.87
CA ALA A 32 25.32 33.56 16.85
C ALA A 32 26.18 32.51 16.13
N SER A 33 26.01 31.22 16.46
CA SER A 33 26.40 30.14 15.56
C SER A 33 25.26 29.84 14.59
N SER A 34 25.66 29.59 13.36
CA SER A 34 24.87 29.36 12.15
C SER A 34 23.63 28.48 12.36
N ARG A 35 22.45 29.11 12.40
CA ARG A 35 21.17 28.43 12.21
C ARG A 35 20.93 28.28 10.71
N CYS A 36 20.78 27.05 10.23
CA CYS A 36 20.05 26.77 9.00
C CYS A 36 18.65 27.37 9.15
N ARG A 37 18.43 28.56 8.59
CA ARG A 37 17.09 29.16 8.47
C ARG A 37 16.43 28.54 7.25
N GLY A 38 15.47 27.65 7.48
CA GLY A 38 14.35 27.52 6.55
C GLY A 38 13.56 28.84 6.48
N PRO A 39 12.66 29.00 5.48
CA PRO A 39 11.77 30.16 5.39
C PRO A 39 10.94 30.32 6.68
N PRO A 40 10.28 31.48 6.92
CA PRO A 40 9.51 31.74 8.14
C PRO A 40 8.58 30.55 8.44
N GLY A 41 8.97 29.75 9.44
CA GLY A 41 8.56 28.35 9.49
C GLY A 41 7.07 28.19 9.77
N ASP A 42 6.39 27.39 8.95
CA ASP A 42 5.04 26.95 9.25
C ASP A 42 4.97 26.34 10.67
N PRO A 43 3.87 26.57 11.42
CA PRO A 43 3.75 26.10 12.79
C PRO A 43 3.90 24.58 12.86
N LEU A 44 4.98 24.13 13.51
CA LEU A 44 5.26 22.72 13.76
C LEU A 44 4.29 22.15 14.80
N LEU A 45 3.74 20.98 14.48
CA LEU A 45 2.90 20.22 15.41
C LEU A 45 3.78 19.32 16.26
N GLN A 46 4.24 19.81 17.41
CA GLN A 46 5.14 19.08 18.30
C GLN A 46 4.44 18.70 19.61
N PRO A 47 4.45 17.41 20.02
CA PRO A 47 3.87 16.99 21.29
C PRO A 47 4.69 17.39 22.51
N TYR A 48 6.02 17.49 22.36
CA TYR A 48 6.95 17.77 23.45
C TYR A 48 7.83 18.97 23.10
N PHE A 49 7.72 20.06 23.85
CA PHE A 49 8.60 21.24 23.72
C PHE A 49 8.71 21.97 25.06
N PRO A 50 9.90 22.47 25.49
CA PRO A 50 11.24 22.28 24.91
C PRO A 50 11.89 20.94 25.33
N SER A 51 11.12 20.04 25.94
CA SER A 51 11.59 18.77 26.51
C SER A 51 11.95 17.72 25.45
N ARG A 52 12.77 16.74 25.85
CA ARG A 52 13.01 15.51 25.08
C ARG A 52 11.69 14.78 24.80
N HIS A 53 11.62 14.08 23.67
CA HIS A 53 10.47 13.30 23.25
C HIS A 53 10.10 12.22 24.28
N GLY A 54 8.80 12.02 24.48
CA GLY A 54 8.23 11.02 25.37
C GLY A 54 8.21 11.40 26.86
N PRO A 55 7.42 10.68 27.67
CA PRO A 55 7.45 10.82 29.11
C PRO A 55 8.74 10.22 29.71
N ARG A 56 9.03 10.59 30.97
CA ARG A 56 10.19 10.08 31.72
C ARG A 56 9.86 8.95 32.69
N HIS A 57 8.58 8.66 32.92
CA HIS A 57 8.17 7.59 33.82
C HIS A 57 8.25 6.22 33.15
N HIS A 58 8.35 5.18 33.99
CA HIS A 58 8.47 3.79 33.55
C HIS A 58 7.12 3.21 33.12
N HIS A 59 7.15 2.12 32.35
CA HIS A 59 5.97 1.32 31.98
C HIS A 59 5.06 0.96 33.16
N ARG A 60 5.66 0.67 34.33
CA ARG A 60 4.91 0.43 35.57
C ARG A 60 3.96 1.56 35.93
N HIS A 61 4.36 2.82 35.73
CA HIS A 61 3.50 3.97 36.00
C HIS A 61 2.27 3.97 35.09
N VAL A 62 2.45 3.70 33.80
CA VAL A 62 1.34 3.59 32.84
C VAL A 62 0.34 2.52 33.27
N ARG A 63 0.83 1.35 33.67
CA ARG A 63 0.00 0.26 34.19
C ARG A 63 -0.72 0.62 35.48
N ASP A 64 -0.07 1.31 36.40
CA ASP A 64 -0.66 1.62 37.71
C ASP A 64 -1.65 2.80 37.62
N CYS A 65 -1.53 3.66 36.60
CA CYS A 65 -2.39 4.82 36.37
C CYS A 65 -3.51 4.59 35.34
N GLN A 66 -3.55 3.44 34.64
CA GLN A 66 -4.63 3.15 33.69
C GLN A 66 -5.95 2.81 34.40
N PRO A 67 -7.10 2.93 33.72
CA PRO A 67 -8.39 2.53 34.29
C PRO A 67 -8.42 1.05 34.70
N VAL A 68 -8.98 0.78 35.89
CA VAL A 68 -9.06 -0.56 36.50
C VAL A 68 -9.69 -1.62 35.58
N LYS A 69 -10.60 -1.21 34.67
CA LYS A 69 -11.23 -2.12 33.71
C LYS A 69 -10.25 -2.86 32.79
N TYR A 70 -9.04 -2.33 32.60
CA TYR A 70 -7.99 -2.92 31.77
C TYR A 70 -6.99 -3.78 32.57
N GLY A 71 -7.16 -3.87 33.90
CA GLY A 71 -6.29 -4.65 34.77
C GLY A 71 -4.82 -4.25 34.64
N ASN A 72 -3.97 -5.25 34.40
CA ASN A 72 -2.51 -5.07 34.29
C ASN A 72 -2.00 -5.00 32.84
N VAL A 73 -2.87 -5.17 31.85
CA VAL A 73 -2.49 -5.21 30.44
C VAL A 73 -2.57 -3.79 29.88
N THR A 74 -1.46 -3.30 29.33
CA THR A 74 -1.34 -1.92 28.81
C THR A 74 -1.40 -1.83 27.29
N HIS A 75 -1.72 -2.92 26.62
CA HIS A 75 -1.86 -3.03 25.18
C HIS A 75 -3.07 -3.91 24.83
N GLU A 76 -3.55 -3.81 23.60
CA GLU A 76 -4.55 -4.72 23.01
C GLU A 76 -3.88 -5.54 21.91
N ALA A 77 -4.29 -6.79 21.79
CA ALA A 77 -3.81 -7.72 20.79
C ALA A 77 -4.99 -8.22 19.93
N TRP A 78 -4.82 -8.25 18.61
CA TRP A 78 -5.87 -8.66 17.68
C TRP A 78 -5.28 -9.49 16.52
N PRO A 79 -5.87 -10.64 16.16
CA PRO A 79 -5.38 -11.42 15.03
C PRO A 79 -5.59 -10.63 13.72
N SER A 80 -4.54 -10.52 12.90
CA SER A 80 -4.68 -9.88 11.59
C SER A 80 -5.51 -10.71 10.61
N ASP A 81 -6.17 -10.02 9.69
CA ASP A 81 -6.79 -10.60 8.52
C ASP A 81 -5.74 -11.39 7.73
N ASN A 82 -5.98 -12.67 7.45
CA ASN A 82 -5.08 -13.53 6.68
C ASN A 82 -5.60 -13.86 5.27
N ARG A 83 -6.71 -13.22 4.85
CA ARG A 83 -7.32 -13.46 3.54
C ARG A 83 -6.35 -13.05 2.43
N THR A 84 -6.07 -14.00 1.55
CA THR A 84 -5.30 -13.78 0.32
C THR A 84 -6.24 -13.41 -0.82
N GLY A 85 -5.82 -12.48 -1.68
CA GLY A 85 -6.59 -12.06 -2.85
C GLY A 85 -6.49 -10.56 -3.13
N SER A 86 -6.60 -10.21 -4.42
CA SER A 86 -6.59 -8.83 -4.87
C SER A 86 -7.94 -8.13 -4.59
N PRO A 87 -7.97 -6.82 -4.29
CA PRO A 87 -6.81 -5.95 -4.07
C PRO A 87 -6.20 -6.11 -2.66
N VAL A 88 -4.87 -5.96 -2.57
CA VAL A 88 -4.12 -5.95 -1.29
C VAL A 88 -4.55 -4.81 -0.37
N ALA A 89 -4.80 -3.64 -0.96
CA ALA A 89 -5.25 -2.46 -0.25
C ALA A 89 -6.40 -1.79 -1.00
N THR A 90 -7.36 -1.26 -0.25
CA THR A 90 -8.45 -0.43 -0.79
C THR A 90 -8.42 0.93 -0.12
N THR A 91 -8.08 1.97 -0.89
CA THR A 91 -8.08 3.36 -0.42
C THR A 91 -9.42 4.02 -0.77
N ARG A 92 -10.04 4.64 0.23
CA ARG A 92 -11.29 5.40 0.12
C ARG A 92 -11.02 6.84 0.50
N THR A 93 -11.18 7.77 -0.45
CA THR A 93 -11.17 9.21 -0.18
C THR A 93 -12.48 9.61 0.48
N PHE A 94 -12.41 10.53 1.44
CA PHE A 94 -13.58 11.14 2.04
C PHE A 94 -13.46 12.66 2.08
N VAL A 95 -14.62 13.29 2.00
CA VAL A 95 -14.84 14.71 2.32
C VAL A 95 -16.00 14.72 3.30
N SER A 96 -15.74 15.08 4.55
CA SER A 96 -16.71 14.94 5.65
C SER A 96 -16.81 16.22 6.46
N TYR A 97 -17.99 16.44 7.04
CA TYR A 97 -18.21 17.50 8.01
C TYR A 97 -17.88 16.98 9.41
N ILE A 98 -17.03 17.68 10.15
CA ILE A 98 -16.64 17.33 11.51
C ILE A 98 -16.84 18.56 12.42
N PRO A 99 -17.72 18.49 13.44
CA PRO A 99 -18.73 17.44 13.66
C PRO A 99 -19.75 17.36 12.50
N PRO A 100 -20.51 16.26 12.37
CA PRO A 100 -21.45 16.06 11.25
C PRO A 100 -22.61 17.05 11.25
N GLU A 101 -22.99 17.56 12.43
CA GLU A 101 -24.08 18.50 12.64
C GLU A 101 -23.60 19.69 13.49
N GLY A 102 -24.28 20.83 13.41
CA GLY A 102 -23.94 22.06 14.13
C GLY A 102 -23.34 23.16 13.26
N GLU A 103 -23.30 24.38 13.82
CA GLU A 103 -22.80 25.57 13.11
C GLU A 103 -21.27 25.58 12.99
N ASP A 104 -20.55 24.93 13.90
CA ASP A 104 -19.08 24.85 13.92
C ASP A 104 -18.51 23.72 13.02
N ARG A 105 -19.34 23.12 12.15
CA ARG A 105 -18.90 22.04 11.28
C ARG A 105 -17.84 22.53 10.29
N LYS A 106 -16.73 21.81 10.19
CA LYS A 106 -15.67 22.05 9.21
C LYS A 106 -15.60 20.92 8.20
N VAL A 107 -15.26 21.27 6.96
CA VAL A 107 -14.99 20.28 5.90
C VAL A 107 -13.58 19.74 6.08
N VAL A 108 -13.48 18.42 6.15
CA VAL A 108 -12.22 17.69 6.33
C VAL A 108 -12.04 16.73 5.16
N TYR A 109 -10.84 16.75 4.58
CA TYR A 109 -10.44 15.91 3.46
C TYR A 109 -9.49 14.83 3.98
N GLY A 110 -9.62 13.61 3.49
CA GLY A 110 -8.74 12.55 3.92
C GLY A 110 -8.98 11.23 3.22
N HIS A 111 -8.29 10.21 3.71
CA HIS A 111 -8.29 8.87 3.15
C HIS A 111 -8.31 7.82 4.25
N PHE A 112 -9.06 6.74 4.02
CA PHE A 112 -8.92 5.47 4.72
C PHE A 112 -8.35 4.44 3.77
N THR A 113 -7.27 3.78 4.14
CA THR A 113 -6.74 2.63 3.41
C THR A 113 -6.91 1.37 4.25
N PHE A 114 -7.71 0.43 3.76
CA PHE A 114 -7.94 -0.87 4.37
C PHE A 114 -6.99 -1.90 3.73
N VAL A 115 -6.18 -2.57 4.54
CA VAL A 115 -5.12 -3.48 4.11
C VAL A 115 -5.46 -4.91 4.51
N ARG A 116 -5.39 -5.82 3.54
CA ARG A 116 -5.55 -7.26 3.72
C ARG A 116 -4.21 -7.93 3.93
N ASN A 117 -4.20 -9.00 4.73
CA ASN A 117 -2.99 -9.78 5.00
C ASN A 117 -1.79 -8.91 5.46
N PRO A 118 -1.96 -8.01 6.45
CA PRO A 118 -0.92 -7.05 6.80
C PRO A 118 0.37 -7.73 7.30
N LEU A 119 0.33 -8.98 7.79
CA LEU A 119 1.55 -9.74 8.08
C LEU A 119 2.47 -9.87 6.85
N ARG A 120 1.89 -9.95 5.65
CA ARG A 120 2.62 -10.17 4.38
C ARG A 120 2.71 -8.92 3.49
N THR A 121 1.83 -7.95 3.69
CA THR A 121 1.63 -6.81 2.77
C THR A 121 1.96 -5.46 3.39
N PHE A 122 2.35 -5.43 4.66
CA PHE A 122 2.66 -4.20 5.36
C PHE A 122 4.07 -4.22 5.94
N SER A 123 4.80 -3.12 5.73
CA SER A 123 6.13 -2.88 6.28
C SER A 123 6.29 -1.48 6.86
N VAL A 124 7.01 -1.38 7.97
CA VAL A 124 7.59 -0.13 8.45
C VAL A 124 8.95 0.02 7.80
N LEU A 125 9.18 1.11 7.06
CA LEU A 125 10.45 1.32 6.35
C LEU A 125 11.22 2.51 6.92
N GLU A 126 12.55 2.37 6.96
CA GLU A 126 13.49 3.43 7.32
C GLU A 126 13.61 4.51 6.22
N PRO A 127 13.93 5.77 6.57
CA PRO A 127 14.03 6.87 5.60
C PRO A 127 15.10 6.61 4.53
N GLY A 128 14.69 6.55 3.26
CA GLY A 128 15.60 6.30 2.14
C GLY A 128 16.21 4.90 2.14
N GLY A 129 15.57 3.92 2.77
CA GLY A 129 15.98 2.52 2.82
C GLY A 129 16.68 2.10 4.11
N ALA A 130 17.04 0.82 4.19
CA ALA A 130 17.65 0.20 5.38
C ALA A 130 18.90 0.96 5.85
N GLY A 131 19.01 1.18 7.17
CA GLY A 131 20.06 1.98 7.79
C GLY A 131 19.79 3.50 7.79
N GLY A 132 18.67 3.94 7.21
CA GLY A 132 18.27 5.35 7.19
C GLY A 132 18.17 5.98 8.57
N CYS A 133 17.64 5.24 9.57
CA CYS A 133 17.55 5.74 10.93
C CYS A 133 18.91 5.89 11.61
N GLN A 134 19.81 4.92 11.41
CA GLN A 134 21.17 4.98 11.95
C GLN A 134 21.97 6.14 11.34
N ALA A 135 21.71 6.47 10.07
CA ALA A 135 22.31 7.61 9.38
C ALA A 135 21.64 8.96 9.68
N HIS A 136 20.60 8.97 10.53
CA HIS A 136 19.78 10.16 10.83
C HIS A 136 19.24 10.81 9.54
N ARG A 137 18.92 9.98 8.54
CA ARG A 137 18.45 10.45 7.24
C ARG A 137 17.00 10.92 7.37
N ARG A 138 16.66 11.94 6.59
CA ARG A 138 15.28 12.31 6.31
C ARG A 138 15.05 12.22 4.81
N ALA A 139 13.91 11.69 4.39
CA ALA A 139 13.55 11.53 2.99
C ALA A 139 12.05 11.79 2.79
N PRO A 140 11.61 12.30 1.62
CA PRO A 140 10.20 12.34 1.28
C PRO A 140 9.60 10.92 1.29
N VAL A 141 8.29 10.82 1.57
CA VAL A 141 7.58 9.53 1.53
C VAL A 141 7.68 8.90 0.14
N GLU A 142 7.58 9.68 -0.93
CA GLU A 142 7.63 9.21 -2.31
C GLU A 142 8.95 8.48 -2.64
N GLU A 143 10.08 9.02 -2.17
CA GLU A 143 11.40 8.43 -2.40
C GLU A 143 11.51 7.06 -1.72
N THR A 144 11.16 7.01 -0.44
CA THR A 144 11.23 5.77 0.35
C THR A 144 10.20 4.75 -0.15
N ALA A 145 9.01 5.20 -0.54
CA ALA A 145 7.94 4.36 -1.06
C ALA A 145 8.33 3.70 -2.39
N LYS A 146 9.05 4.43 -3.26
CA LYS A 146 9.57 3.90 -4.52
C LYS A 146 10.59 2.78 -4.29
N LEU A 147 11.49 2.95 -3.31
CA LEU A 147 12.46 1.91 -2.94
C LEU A 147 11.78 0.67 -2.36
N GLY A 148 10.75 0.87 -1.53
CA GLY A 148 9.94 -0.20 -0.94
C GLY A 148 8.88 -0.81 -1.86
N LYS A 149 8.78 -0.37 -3.13
CA LYS A 149 7.74 -0.78 -4.09
C LYS A 149 6.31 -0.70 -3.51
N CYS A 150 6.04 0.36 -2.74
CA CYS A 150 4.76 0.52 -2.06
C CYS A 150 3.63 0.88 -3.03
N LEU A 151 2.51 0.17 -2.92
CA LEU A 151 1.23 0.52 -3.55
C LEU A 151 0.59 1.73 -2.85
N VAL A 152 0.65 1.75 -1.52
CA VAL A 152 0.20 2.86 -0.68
C VAL A 152 1.31 3.12 0.34
N ALA A 153 1.66 4.38 0.55
CA ALA A 153 2.55 4.77 1.64
C ALA A 153 2.04 6.02 2.35
N GLN A 154 2.20 6.04 3.67
CA GLN A 154 2.04 7.25 4.47
C GLN A 154 3.26 7.47 5.37
N ASN A 155 3.45 8.69 5.88
CA ASN A 155 4.48 8.92 6.90
C ASN A 155 4.23 8.07 8.16
N GLY A 156 5.29 7.71 8.87
CA GLY A 156 5.25 6.84 10.03
C GLY A 156 5.45 7.60 11.34
N GLY A 157 6.46 7.15 12.11
CA GLY A 157 6.75 7.63 13.44
C GLY A 157 7.38 9.03 13.47
N TYR A 158 7.47 9.56 14.69
CA TYR A 158 8.08 10.86 14.97
C TYR A 158 9.60 10.84 14.80
N PHE A 159 10.17 12.02 14.63
CA PHE A 159 11.61 12.23 14.51
C PHE A 159 12.02 13.61 15.01
N ASP A 160 13.30 13.76 15.30
CA ASP A 160 13.86 15.06 15.67
C ASP A 160 14.12 15.90 14.40
N MET A 161 13.40 17.02 14.27
CA MET A 161 13.49 17.89 13.09
C MET A 161 14.86 18.55 12.90
N GLY A 162 15.64 18.72 13.97
CA GLY A 162 16.95 19.36 13.94
C GLY A 162 18.08 18.40 13.55
N THR A 163 17.99 17.15 14.00
CA THR A 163 19.05 16.14 13.81
C THR A 163 18.70 15.05 12.80
N GLY A 164 17.42 14.78 12.55
CA GLY A 164 16.93 13.67 11.75
C GLY A 164 16.86 12.32 12.49
N GLU A 165 17.11 12.30 13.80
CA GLU A 165 17.04 11.06 14.60
C GLU A 165 15.61 10.48 14.62
N CYS A 166 15.48 9.18 14.33
CA CYS A 166 14.23 8.42 14.50
C CYS A 166 13.88 8.25 15.98
N LEU A 167 12.63 8.50 16.36
CA LEU A 167 12.17 8.45 17.75
C LEU A 167 11.26 7.26 18.02
N GLY A 168 11.29 6.77 19.26
CA GLY A 168 10.53 5.61 19.71
C GLY A 168 11.11 4.27 19.24
N ASN A 169 10.33 3.20 19.44
CA ASN A 169 10.68 1.87 18.95
C ASN A 169 10.41 1.76 17.44
N VAL A 170 11.35 1.17 16.72
CA VAL A 170 11.24 0.87 15.30
C VAL A 170 11.73 -0.55 15.03
N VAL A 171 10.85 -1.38 14.46
CA VAL A 171 11.19 -2.69 13.88
C VAL A 171 10.75 -2.67 12.43
N SER A 172 11.67 -2.98 11.54
CA SER A 172 11.48 -2.98 10.08
C SER A 172 11.80 -4.37 9.54
N ASP A 173 10.79 -5.07 9.01
CA ASP A 173 10.92 -6.41 8.43
C ASP A 173 11.66 -7.41 9.34
N GLY A 174 11.31 -7.42 10.63
CA GLY A 174 11.89 -8.28 11.66
C GLY A 174 13.22 -7.81 12.24
N LYS A 175 13.80 -6.73 11.70
CA LYS A 175 15.03 -6.13 12.24
C LYS A 175 14.69 -5.04 13.25
N LEU A 176 15.18 -5.16 14.47
CA LEU A 176 15.15 -4.08 15.46
C LEU A 176 16.08 -2.94 15.01
N VAL A 177 15.48 -1.84 14.56
CA VAL A 177 16.18 -0.64 14.06
C VAL A 177 16.49 0.32 15.21
N LYS A 178 15.51 0.54 16.09
CA LYS A 178 15.65 1.44 17.24
C LYS A 178 14.89 0.85 18.42
N ASN A 179 15.58 0.77 19.55
CA ASN A 179 14.98 0.53 20.86
C ASN A 179 14.95 1.86 21.62
N SER A 180 13.79 2.22 22.14
CA SER A 180 13.57 3.44 22.91
C SER A 180 13.97 3.33 24.38
N GLY A 181 14.31 2.13 24.87
CA GLY A 181 14.66 1.89 26.28
C GLY A 181 13.44 1.96 27.21
N GLY A 182 12.28 1.49 26.74
CA GLY A 182 11.04 1.47 27.52
C GLY A 182 10.34 2.83 27.64
N LEU A 183 10.57 3.74 26.70
CA LEU A 183 9.87 5.03 26.64
C LEU A 183 8.39 4.82 26.29
N GLN A 184 7.50 5.47 27.06
CA GLN A 184 6.07 5.16 27.05
C GLN A 184 5.30 6.08 26.11
N ASN A 185 5.29 5.73 24.82
CA ASN A 185 4.36 6.27 23.85
C ASN A 185 3.49 5.17 23.23
N ALA A 186 2.38 5.57 22.61
CA ALA A 186 1.49 4.65 21.92
C ALA A 186 2.24 3.94 20.77
N GLN A 187 2.11 2.63 20.67
CA GLN A 187 2.81 1.81 19.69
C GLN A 187 1.83 0.98 18.87
N PHE A 188 2.22 0.72 17.63
CA PHE A 188 1.57 -0.24 16.76
C PHE A 188 2.64 -1.19 16.23
N GLY A 189 2.39 -2.49 16.33
CA GLY A 189 3.24 -3.50 15.71
C GLY A 189 2.49 -4.74 15.28
N ILE A 190 3.16 -5.54 14.46
CA ILE A 190 2.70 -6.87 14.04
C ILE A 190 3.73 -7.87 14.51
N ARG A 191 3.29 -8.91 15.23
CA ARG A 191 4.13 -10.02 15.67
C ARG A 191 4.27 -11.09 14.58
N LYS A 192 5.25 -11.97 14.72
CA LYS A 192 5.59 -13.03 13.75
C LYS A 192 4.42 -13.96 13.42
N ASP A 193 3.51 -14.18 14.37
CA ASP A 193 2.29 -14.97 14.17
C ASP A 193 1.14 -14.21 13.48
N GLY A 194 1.33 -12.93 13.15
CA GLY A 194 0.29 -12.07 12.57
C GLY A 194 -0.58 -11.36 13.61
N THR A 195 -0.28 -11.44 14.90
CA THR A 195 -0.99 -10.67 15.92
C THR A 195 -0.62 -9.18 15.80
N MET A 196 -1.62 -8.32 15.58
CA MET A 196 -1.46 -6.87 15.67
C MET A 196 -1.55 -6.44 17.13
N VAL A 197 -0.66 -5.54 17.55
CA VAL A 197 -0.58 -5.05 18.93
C VAL A 197 -0.66 -3.52 18.92
N PHE A 198 -1.54 -2.96 19.76
CA PHE A 198 -1.74 -1.53 19.93
C PHE A 198 -1.64 -1.14 21.40
N GLY A 199 -0.92 -0.05 21.73
CA GLY A 199 -0.90 0.50 23.08
C GLY A 199 0.50 0.72 23.64
N TYR A 200 0.68 0.49 24.94
CA TYR A 200 1.95 0.75 25.63
C TYR A 200 2.69 -0.55 25.92
N LEU A 201 3.95 -0.60 25.49
CA LEU A 201 4.83 -1.76 25.60
C LEU A 201 5.98 -1.45 26.56
N SER A 202 6.34 -2.44 27.38
CA SER A 202 7.61 -2.42 28.10
C SER A 202 8.76 -2.74 27.15
N GLU A 203 10.00 -2.51 27.58
CA GLU A 203 11.17 -2.92 26.80
C GLU A 203 11.23 -4.45 26.66
N GLU A 204 10.82 -5.19 27.69
CA GLU A 204 10.74 -6.65 27.67
C GLU A 204 9.72 -7.15 26.61
N ASP A 205 8.56 -6.48 26.50
CA ASP A 205 7.56 -6.84 25.48
C ASP A 205 8.10 -6.67 24.05
N VAL A 206 8.93 -5.65 23.83
CA VAL A 206 9.52 -5.32 22.52
C VAL A 206 10.63 -6.30 22.14
N LEU A 207 11.39 -6.76 23.15
CA LEU A 207 12.51 -7.68 22.99
C LEU A 207 12.12 -9.16 23.10
N ASP A 208 10.82 -9.47 23.14
CA ASP A 208 10.33 -10.84 23.20
C ASP A 208 10.79 -11.67 21.98
N GLU A 209 11.55 -12.73 22.24
CA GLU A 209 12.08 -13.64 21.22
C GLU A 209 11.11 -14.79 20.85
N ALA A 210 10.11 -15.07 21.70
CA ALA A 210 9.19 -16.19 21.48
C ALA A 210 8.21 -15.92 20.33
N ASN A 211 7.67 -14.70 20.29
CA ASN A 211 6.83 -14.22 19.19
C ASN A 211 7.23 -12.78 18.84
N PRO A 212 8.39 -12.58 18.19
CA PRO A 212 8.97 -11.26 18.01
C PRO A 212 8.11 -10.37 17.12
N PHE A 213 8.26 -9.06 17.30
CA PHE A 213 7.72 -8.10 16.34
C PHE A 213 8.42 -8.25 14.98
N VAL A 214 7.64 -8.29 13.91
CA VAL A 214 8.13 -8.17 12.53
C VAL A 214 7.99 -6.74 12.01
N GLN A 215 7.02 -5.99 12.52
CA GLN A 215 6.86 -4.57 12.26
C GLN A 215 6.55 -3.87 13.57
N LEU A 216 7.14 -2.71 13.83
CA LEU A 216 6.85 -1.88 15.02
C LEU A 216 7.16 -0.42 14.74
N VAL A 217 6.22 0.45 15.11
CA VAL A 217 6.40 1.91 15.04
C VAL A 217 5.74 2.56 16.25
N SER A 218 6.37 3.63 16.76
CA SER A 218 5.83 4.44 17.85
C SER A 218 5.18 5.72 17.31
N GLY A 219 3.98 6.00 17.81
CA GLY A 219 3.24 7.24 17.62
C GLY A 219 3.25 8.10 18.88
N VAL A 220 2.29 9.01 19.00
CA VAL A 220 2.01 9.77 20.22
C VAL A 220 0.50 9.95 20.34
N GLY A 221 -0.09 9.42 21.41
CA GLY A 221 -1.54 9.39 21.64
C GLY A 221 -2.19 8.09 21.15
N TRP A 222 -2.72 7.31 22.08
CA TRP A 222 -3.59 6.18 21.80
C TRP A 222 -5.04 6.68 21.65
N LEU A 223 -5.54 6.70 20.41
CA LEU A 223 -6.83 7.31 20.07
C LEU A 223 -8.02 6.47 20.52
N LEU A 224 -7.98 5.17 20.18
CA LEU A 224 -9.06 4.22 20.47
C LEU A 224 -8.51 2.98 21.13
N ARG A 225 -9.12 2.57 22.24
CA ARG A 225 -8.88 1.29 22.91
C ARG A 225 -10.21 0.55 23.05
N ASP A 226 -10.32 -0.60 22.39
CA ASP A 226 -11.55 -1.42 22.37
C ASP A 226 -12.82 -0.60 22.04
N ARG A 227 -12.77 0.13 20.92
CA ARG A 227 -13.83 1.02 20.41
C ARG A 227 -14.18 2.22 21.29
N GLU A 228 -13.42 2.47 22.35
CA GLU A 228 -13.59 3.64 23.20
C GLU A 228 -12.50 4.69 22.99
N VAL A 229 -12.90 5.96 23.01
CA VAL A 229 -11.97 7.09 22.94
C VAL A 229 -11.04 7.05 24.15
N TYR A 230 -9.74 7.08 23.89
CA TYR A 230 -8.68 6.85 24.89
C TYR A 230 -7.69 8.03 25.01
N VAL A 231 -8.06 9.19 24.48
CA VAL A 231 -7.21 10.40 24.41
C VAL A 231 -6.88 10.95 25.80
N SER A 232 -7.83 10.98 26.75
CA SER A 232 -7.56 11.46 28.12
C SER A 232 -6.60 10.54 28.88
N GLN A 233 -6.75 9.23 28.72
CA GLN A 233 -5.84 8.28 29.35
C GLN A 233 -4.44 8.36 28.73
N SER A 234 -4.36 8.61 27.42
CA SER A 234 -3.09 8.85 26.74
C SER A 234 -2.38 10.10 27.25
N GLN A 235 -3.14 11.16 27.56
CA GLN A 235 -2.59 12.36 28.19
C GLN A 235 -1.90 12.05 29.51
N VAL A 236 -2.50 11.21 30.35
CA VAL A 236 -1.88 10.77 31.62
C VAL A 236 -0.69 9.85 31.38
N ALA A 237 -0.81 8.93 30.42
CA ALA A 237 0.22 7.92 30.15
C ALA A 237 1.46 8.48 29.43
N GLU A 238 1.32 9.55 28.64
CA GLU A 238 2.37 10.04 27.73
C GLU A 238 2.89 11.44 28.11
N CYS A 239 2.17 12.20 28.95
CA CYS A 239 2.66 13.47 29.49
C CYS A 239 3.61 13.21 30.67
N GLY A 240 4.76 13.87 30.69
CA GLY A 240 5.67 13.80 31.84
C GLY A 240 5.36 14.83 32.92
N ASP A 241 5.54 14.49 34.20
CA ASP A 241 5.33 15.39 35.35
C ASP A 241 6.16 16.70 35.30
N THR A 242 7.28 16.70 34.57
CA THR A 242 8.17 17.86 34.42
C THR A 242 7.92 18.67 33.14
N GLN A 243 7.04 18.21 32.27
CA GLN A 243 6.68 18.94 31.05
C GLN A 243 5.69 20.05 31.40
N THR A 244 5.75 21.18 30.71
CA THR A 244 4.67 22.15 30.75
C THR A 244 3.45 21.49 30.10
N THR A 245 2.51 21.01 30.93
CA THR A 245 1.26 20.33 30.51
C THR A 245 0.58 21.05 29.34
N GLY A 246 0.64 22.39 29.30
CA GLY A 246 0.12 23.21 28.20
C GLY A 246 0.65 22.89 26.78
N THR A 247 1.82 22.26 26.62
CA THR A 247 2.35 21.89 25.29
C THR A 247 1.73 20.61 24.74
N PHE A 248 1.65 19.57 25.57
CA PHE A 248 0.96 18.33 25.20
C PHE A 248 -0.55 18.57 25.05
N ASP A 249 -1.14 19.39 25.92
CA ASP A 249 -2.55 19.79 25.82
C ASP A 249 -2.82 20.56 24.53
N LYS A 250 -1.93 21.48 24.14
CA LYS A 250 -2.02 22.16 22.84
C LYS A 250 -1.95 21.15 21.71
N PHE A 251 -1.03 20.20 21.75
CA PHE A 251 -0.90 19.15 20.73
C PHE A 251 -2.17 18.31 20.59
N ILE A 252 -2.83 17.94 21.69
CA ILE A 252 -4.10 17.19 21.66
C ILE A 252 -5.22 18.02 21.03
N ASN A 253 -5.37 19.27 21.46
CA ASN A 253 -6.56 20.07 21.19
C ASN A 253 -6.47 20.92 19.91
N VAL A 254 -5.27 21.18 19.41
CA VAL A 254 -5.09 21.96 18.18
C VAL A 254 -5.50 21.16 16.94
N ILE A 255 -6.27 21.78 16.06
CA ILE A 255 -6.57 21.20 14.74
C ILE A 255 -5.31 21.25 13.87
N SER A 256 -5.05 20.17 13.15
CA SER A 256 -3.96 20.11 12.16
C SER A 256 -4.21 18.95 11.19
N ALA A 257 -3.29 18.74 10.24
CA ALA A 257 -3.21 17.48 9.53
C ALA A 257 -2.82 16.36 10.50
N ARG A 258 -3.39 15.17 10.34
CA ARG A 258 -3.17 14.02 11.25
C ARG A 258 -3.05 12.75 10.45
N THR A 259 -2.24 11.82 10.94
CA THR A 259 -2.21 10.44 10.45
C THR A 259 -2.39 9.47 11.61
N ALA A 260 -2.97 8.31 11.31
CA ALA A 260 -3.20 7.26 12.30
C ALA A 260 -3.06 5.89 11.66
N VAL A 261 -2.87 4.90 12.52
CA VAL A 261 -2.98 3.49 12.20
C VAL A 261 -3.89 2.82 13.20
N GLY A 262 -4.78 1.96 12.71
CA GLY A 262 -5.69 1.19 13.53
C GLY A 262 -6.07 -0.12 12.86
N HIS A 263 -7.11 -0.78 13.38
CA HIS A 263 -7.68 -1.95 12.73
C HIS A 263 -9.21 -2.00 12.88
N ASP A 264 -9.85 -2.72 11.96
CA ASP A 264 -11.29 -2.98 12.03
C ASP A 264 -11.60 -4.31 12.72
N SER A 265 -12.89 -4.62 12.81
CA SER A 265 -13.38 -5.88 13.40
C SER A 265 -13.05 -7.15 12.62
N GLN A 266 -12.64 -7.04 11.35
CA GLN A 266 -12.23 -8.17 10.53
C GLN A 266 -10.72 -8.42 10.63
N GLY A 267 -9.99 -7.62 11.42
CA GLY A 267 -8.53 -7.71 11.52
C GLY A 267 -7.82 -7.05 10.33
N GLN A 268 -8.50 -6.27 9.50
CA GLN A 268 -7.83 -5.48 8.47
C GLN A 268 -7.08 -4.33 9.13
N LEU A 269 -5.84 -4.12 8.73
CA LEU A 269 -5.08 -2.93 9.12
C LEU A 269 -5.68 -1.71 8.40
N VAL A 270 -5.82 -0.60 9.11
CA VAL A 270 -6.40 0.63 8.57
C VAL A 270 -5.43 1.77 8.75
N LEU A 271 -4.98 2.34 7.64
CA LEU A 271 -4.19 3.58 7.61
C LEU A 271 -5.14 4.75 7.37
N VAL A 272 -5.00 5.81 8.16
CA VAL A 272 -5.89 6.98 8.07
C VAL A 272 -5.07 8.23 7.95
N HIS A 273 -5.42 9.04 6.95
CA HIS A 273 -4.78 10.32 6.67
C HIS A 273 -5.83 11.42 6.60
N VAL A 274 -5.57 12.53 7.29
CA VAL A 274 -6.40 13.74 7.27
C VAL A 274 -5.54 14.92 6.89
N ASP A 275 -5.91 15.60 5.80
CA ASP A 275 -5.29 16.87 5.41
C ASP A 275 -5.66 18.00 6.38
N GLY A 276 -4.76 18.95 6.53
CA GLY A 276 -4.97 20.07 7.43
C GLY A 276 -3.80 21.05 7.44
N GLN A 277 -3.88 22.02 8.35
CA GLN A 277 -2.79 22.94 8.66
C GLN A 277 -2.97 23.36 10.11
N THR A 278 -1.90 23.29 10.90
CA THR A 278 -1.94 23.59 12.34
C THR A 278 -2.62 24.93 12.61
N GLU A 279 -3.58 24.93 13.54
CA GLU A 279 -4.41 26.09 13.93
C GLU A 279 -5.40 26.59 12.87
N SER A 280 -5.52 25.93 11.71
CA SER A 280 -6.36 26.41 10.60
C SER A 280 -7.32 25.36 10.03
N ARG A 281 -6.81 24.17 9.66
CA ARG A 281 -7.58 23.12 8.97
C ARG A 281 -7.24 21.74 9.52
N GLY A 282 -8.12 20.77 9.27
CA GLY A 282 -7.95 19.38 9.70
C GLY A 282 -8.69 19.11 11.00
N VAL A 283 -8.15 18.24 11.85
CA VAL A 283 -8.81 17.77 13.07
C VAL A 283 -7.86 17.78 14.27
N ASN A 284 -8.42 17.90 15.46
CA ASN A 284 -7.71 17.61 16.70
C ASN A 284 -7.80 16.11 17.04
N LEU A 285 -7.13 15.65 18.11
CA LEU A 285 -7.12 14.21 18.43
C LEU A 285 -8.46 13.67 18.93
N TRP A 286 -9.28 14.50 19.57
CA TRP A 286 -10.63 14.11 20.02
C TRP A 286 -11.55 13.85 18.83
N GLU A 287 -11.58 14.78 17.88
CA GLU A 287 -12.34 14.69 16.65
C GLU A 287 -11.89 13.50 15.80
N MET A 288 -10.57 13.28 15.71
CA MET A 288 -10.01 12.11 15.04
C MET A 288 -10.49 10.82 15.70
N ALA A 289 -10.40 10.69 17.02
CA ALA A 289 -10.81 9.49 17.74
C ALA A 289 -12.30 9.19 17.55
N GLU A 290 -13.17 10.19 17.71
CA GLU A 290 -14.61 10.03 17.48
C GLU A 290 -14.94 9.67 16.03
N PHE A 291 -14.26 10.30 15.06
CA PHE A 291 -14.44 9.96 13.66
C PHE A 291 -14.03 8.51 13.35
N LEU A 292 -12.89 8.06 13.86
CA LEU A 292 -12.45 6.66 13.73
C LEU A 292 -13.44 5.68 14.39
N LYS A 293 -13.97 6.02 15.58
CA LYS A 293 -14.97 5.22 16.29
C LYS A 293 -16.24 5.06 15.46
N GLN A 294 -16.71 6.14 14.84
CA GLN A 294 -17.88 6.12 13.95
C GLN A 294 -17.65 5.27 12.69
N GLN A 295 -16.42 5.18 12.20
CA GLN A 295 -16.05 4.30 11.08
C GLN A 295 -15.84 2.82 11.48
N GLY A 296 -16.07 2.47 12.75
CA GLY A 296 -15.98 1.08 13.23
C GLY A 296 -14.56 0.58 13.52
N ILE A 297 -13.60 1.51 13.68
CA ILE A 297 -12.23 1.18 14.08
C ILE A 297 -12.21 0.77 15.56
N ILE A 298 -11.47 -0.29 15.88
CA ILE A 298 -11.43 -0.88 17.23
C ILE A 298 -10.31 -0.26 18.06
N ASN A 299 -9.07 -0.43 17.61
CA ASN A 299 -7.90 0.19 18.21
C ASN A 299 -7.22 1.09 17.18
N ALA A 300 -6.70 2.23 17.62
CA ALA A 300 -5.94 3.13 16.76
C ALA A 300 -4.98 4.01 17.55
N ILE A 301 -3.79 4.27 17.00
CA ILE A 301 -2.83 5.24 17.54
C ILE A 301 -2.62 6.40 16.57
N ASN A 302 -2.29 7.58 17.09
CA ASN A 302 -1.91 8.74 16.29
C ASN A 302 -0.42 8.69 15.95
N LEU A 303 -0.09 8.98 14.69
CA LEU A 303 1.27 9.05 14.15
C LEU A 303 1.66 10.51 13.88
N ASP A 304 2.79 10.73 13.21
CA ASP A 304 3.26 12.09 12.94
C ASP A 304 2.30 12.86 12.01
N GLY A 305 2.13 14.16 12.28
CA GLY A 305 1.10 15.00 11.66
C GLY A 305 1.65 16.35 11.18
N GLY A 306 0.76 17.34 11.06
CA GLY A 306 1.11 18.65 10.53
C GLY A 306 1.77 18.53 9.15
N GLY A 307 2.90 19.22 8.95
CA GLY A 307 3.63 19.18 7.68
C GLY A 307 4.21 17.82 7.29
N SER A 308 4.30 16.87 8.24
CA SER A 308 4.74 15.50 7.95
C SER A 308 3.64 14.65 7.30
N ALA A 309 2.36 15.01 7.51
CA ALA A 309 1.21 14.23 7.03
C ALA A 309 1.23 14.12 5.49
N THR A 310 1.54 12.92 5.01
CA THR A 310 1.76 12.66 3.58
C THR A 310 1.17 11.31 3.20
N LEU A 311 0.44 11.25 2.10
CA LEU A 311 -0.07 10.03 1.48
C LEU A 311 0.45 9.94 0.05
N VAL A 312 0.97 8.76 -0.30
CA VAL A 312 1.48 8.42 -1.62
C VAL A 312 0.73 7.19 -2.13
N LEU A 313 0.19 7.28 -3.34
CA LEU A 313 -0.48 6.17 -4.03
C LEU A 313 0.32 5.84 -5.29
N ASN A 314 0.74 4.59 -5.44
CA ASN A 314 1.55 4.09 -6.56
C ASN A 314 2.76 4.98 -6.89
N GLY A 315 3.45 5.48 -5.85
CA GLY A 315 4.63 6.34 -5.99
C GLY A 315 4.34 7.81 -6.32
N THR A 316 3.08 8.24 -6.31
CA THR A 316 2.69 9.64 -6.53
C THR A 316 2.01 10.24 -5.30
N LEU A 317 2.37 11.48 -4.93
CA LEU A 317 1.68 12.24 -3.89
C LEU A 317 0.17 12.33 -4.17
N ALA A 318 -0.65 11.98 -3.18
CA ALA A 318 -2.10 11.87 -3.31
C ALA A 318 -2.89 12.66 -2.25
N ASN A 319 -2.22 13.53 -1.49
CA ASN A 319 -2.84 14.45 -0.54
C ASN A 319 -2.36 15.88 -0.73
N TYR A 320 -2.84 16.80 0.11
CA TYR A 320 -2.39 18.19 0.14
C TYR A 320 -1.51 18.48 1.38
N PRO A 321 -0.17 18.42 1.26
CA PRO A 321 0.74 18.77 2.34
C PRO A 321 0.49 20.17 2.89
N SER A 322 0.82 20.37 4.17
CA SER A 322 0.61 21.65 4.84
C SER A 322 1.83 22.57 4.82
N GLU A 323 3.00 22.11 4.40
CA GLU A 323 4.24 22.89 4.44
C GLU A 323 4.43 23.66 3.13
N HIS A 324 4.86 24.91 3.21
CA HIS A 324 5.20 25.70 2.03
C HIS A 324 6.50 25.23 1.39
N CYS A 325 6.58 25.32 0.06
CA CYS A 325 7.80 25.01 -0.66
C CYS A 325 8.90 26.05 -0.35
N SER A 326 10.14 25.59 -0.15
CA SER A 326 11.25 26.50 0.20
C SER A 326 11.60 27.52 -0.89
N PHE A 327 11.25 27.22 -2.14
CA PHE A 327 11.50 28.08 -3.30
C PHE A 327 10.32 29.02 -3.62
N ASP A 328 9.13 28.75 -3.10
CA ASP A 328 7.92 29.55 -3.34
C ASP A 328 6.89 29.32 -2.24
N ASN A 329 6.54 30.39 -1.52
CA ASN A 329 5.59 30.37 -0.41
C ASN A 329 4.12 30.27 -0.87
N MET A 330 3.83 30.24 -2.18
CA MET A 330 2.48 29.98 -2.69
C MET A 330 2.19 28.48 -2.76
N TRP A 331 3.19 27.67 -3.11
CA TRP A 331 3.05 26.23 -3.31
C TRP A 331 3.25 25.44 -2.01
N ARG A 332 2.63 24.26 -1.94
CA ARG A 332 2.79 23.32 -0.83
C ARG A 332 3.65 22.13 -1.25
N CYS A 333 4.55 21.72 -0.38
CA CYS A 333 5.51 20.65 -0.64
C CYS A 333 5.46 19.60 0.48
N PRO A 334 5.65 18.31 0.15
CA PRO A 334 5.79 17.26 1.16
C PRO A 334 7.10 17.43 1.95
N ARG A 335 7.05 17.14 3.25
CA ARG A 335 8.22 17.19 4.12
C ARG A 335 9.11 15.96 3.92
N SER A 336 10.42 16.16 4.06
CA SER A 336 11.35 15.04 4.30
C SER A 336 11.19 14.53 5.74
N ILE A 337 10.65 13.32 5.87
CA ILE A 337 10.28 12.65 7.12
C ILE A 337 11.26 11.54 7.47
N SER A 338 10.97 10.79 8.53
CA SER A 338 11.74 9.64 9.00
C SER A 338 11.17 8.31 8.47
N THR A 339 10.54 7.51 9.31
CA THR A 339 9.96 6.22 8.90
C THR A 339 8.70 6.41 8.07
N ILE A 340 8.37 5.42 7.24
CA ILE A 340 7.11 5.35 6.51
C ILE A 340 6.37 4.04 6.80
N MET A 341 5.06 4.09 6.61
CA MET A 341 4.17 2.94 6.60
C MET A 341 3.91 2.56 5.15
N CYS A 342 4.47 1.43 4.70
CA CYS A 342 4.41 0.95 3.34
C CYS A 342 3.45 -0.23 3.24
N VAL A 343 2.53 -0.17 2.27
CA VAL A 343 1.70 -1.29 1.87
C VAL A 343 2.15 -1.73 0.48
N HIS A 344 2.49 -2.99 0.32
CA HIS A 344 3.07 -3.55 -0.91
C HIS A 344 2.48 -4.93 -1.21
N GLU A 345 2.71 -5.42 -2.43
CA GLU A 345 2.41 -6.82 -2.77
C GLU A 345 3.23 -7.77 -1.89
N PRO A 346 2.68 -8.95 -1.51
CA PRO A 346 3.43 -9.92 -0.71
C PRO A 346 4.77 -10.28 -1.36
N ALA A 347 5.84 -10.27 -0.55
CA ALA A 347 7.12 -10.79 -0.99
C ALA A 347 7.02 -12.29 -1.31
N CYS A 348 7.68 -12.71 -2.39
CA CYS A 348 7.76 -14.13 -2.74
C CYS A 348 8.67 -14.89 -1.81
N GLU A 349 8.21 -16.08 -1.43
CA GLU A 349 9.00 -17.05 -0.69
C GLU A 349 9.13 -18.32 -1.53
N PRO A 350 10.35 -18.67 -2.01
CA PRO A 350 11.63 -17.97 -1.83
C PRO A 350 11.79 -16.68 -2.66
N ALA A 351 12.69 -15.80 -2.23
CA ALA A 351 12.87 -14.45 -2.78
C ALA A 351 13.21 -14.46 -4.28
N ASP A 352 12.66 -13.46 -5.00
CA ASP A 352 12.91 -13.17 -6.42
C ASP A 352 12.64 -14.32 -7.40
N CYS A 353 11.99 -15.41 -6.98
CA CYS A 353 11.72 -16.58 -7.82
C CYS A 353 12.96 -17.06 -8.59
N SER A 354 14.14 -16.94 -7.95
CA SER A 354 15.46 -17.21 -8.53
C SER A 354 15.75 -16.49 -9.86
N GLY A 355 15.03 -15.42 -10.18
CA GLY A 355 15.11 -14.73 -11.47
C GLY A 355 14.43 -15.47 -12.64
N HIS A 356 13.74 -16.57 -12.37
CA HIS A 356 13.14 -17.47 -13.36
C HIS A 356 11.62 -17.58 -13.20
N GLY A 357 10.97 -16.55 -12.66
CA GLY A 357 9.52 -16.54 -12.45
C GLY A 357 8.97 -15.15 -12.14
N ASP A 358 7.65 -15.04 -12.29
CA ASP A 358 6.88 -13.88 -11.82
C ASP A 358 6.43 -14.11 -10.38
N CYS A 359 6.58 -13.10 -9.53
CA CYS A 359 6.02 -13.13 -8.19
C CYS A 359 4.55 -12.73 -8.20
N ILE A 360 3.66 -13.63 -7.79
CA ILE A 360 2.21 -13.40 -7.81
C ILE A 360 1.65 -13.76 -6.45
N GLN A 361 1.16 -12.77 -5.71
CA GLN A 361 0.59 -12.94 -4.36
C GLN A 361 1.53 -13.67 -3.38
N GLY A 362 2.85 -13.51 -3.55
CA GLY A 362 3.86 -14.16 -2.70
C GLY A 362 4.23 -15.59 -3.14
N GLU A 363 3.65 -16.09 -4.23
CA GLU A 363 4.02 -17.37 -4.85
C GLU A 363 4.75 -17.15 -6.18
N CYS A 364 5.76 -17.99 -6.42
CA CYS A 364 6.52 -17.95 -7.65
C CYS A 364 5.83 -18.72 -8.76
N ARG A 365 5.49 -18.00 -9.84
CA ARG A 365 5.04 -18.60 -11.10
C ARG A 365 6.20 -18.62 -12.07
N CYS A 366 6.81 -19.78 -12.26
CA CYS A 366 8.01 -19.91 -13.10
C CYS A 366 7.73 -19.51 -14.55
N THR A 367 8.69 -18.82 -15.15
CA THR A 367 8.68 -18.39 -16.54
C THR A 367 9.46 -19.40 -17.39
N GLY A 368 8.95 -19.67 -18.59
CA GLY A 368 9.48 -20.73 -19.45
C GLY A 368 9.02 -22.14 -19.06
N ASP A 369 9.35 -23.13 -19.90
CA ASP A 369 8.83 -24.50 -19.77
C ASP A 369 9.68 -25.40 -18.86
N PHE A 370 10.88 -24.94 -18.49
CA PHE A 370 11.93 -25.77 -17.89
C PHE A 370 12.24 -25.42 -16.44
N TRP A 371 11.88 -24.22 -15.96
CA TRP A 371 12.10 -23.84 -14.57
C TRP A 371 10.96 -24.34 -13.69
N ARG A 372 11.31 -25.07 -12.63
CA ARG A 372 10.37 -25.72 -11.71
C ARG A 372 10.79 -25.53 -10.26
N GLY A 373 9.94 -26.03 -9.38
CA GLY A 373 10.10 -25.92 -7.93
C GLY A 373 9.49 -24.63 -7.37
N PRO A 374 9.30 -24.54 -6.05
CA PRO A 374 8.64 -23.42 -5.40
C PRO A 374 9.41 -22.10 -5.55
N ALA A 375 10.70 -22.16 -5.90
CA ALA A 375 11.56 -21.00 -6.10
C ALA A 375 11.94 -20.76 -7.57
N CYS A 376 11.44 -21.59 -8.50
CA CYS A 376 11.92 -21.62 -9.89
C CYS A 376 13.44 -21.82 -10.02
N ASN A 377 14.04 -22.56 -9.08
CA ASN A 377 15.47 -22.84 -9.02
C ASN A 377 15.85 -24.22 -9.58
N VAL A 378 14.87 -25.04 -9.95
CA VAL A 378 15.11 -26.37 -10.51
C VAL A 378 14.99 -26.29 -12.01
N LEU A 379 16.12 -26.40 -12.71
CA LEU A 379 16.13 -26.54 -14.16
C LEU A 379 15.80 -27.99 -14.53
N ASP A 380 14.64 -28.19 -15.16
CA ASP A 380 14.12 -29.48 -15.61
C ASP A 380 13.83 -29.40 -17.12
N CYS A 381 14.85 -29.72 -17.91
CA CYS A 381 14.80 -29.82 -19.36
C CYS A 381 14.10 -31.10 -19.89
N GLY A 382 13.36 -31.82 -19.03
CA GLY A 382 12.66 -33.05 -19.38
C GLY A 382 13.54 -34.31 -19.33
N PRO A 383 13.08 -35.44 -19.90
CA PRO A 383 13.76 -36.73 -19.77
C PRO A 383 15.19 -36.68 -20.30
N SER A 384 16.13 -37.19 -19.52
CA SER A 384 17.56 -37.30 -19.87
C SER A 384 18.22 -35.98 -20.32
N ASN A 385 17.78 -34.83 -19.79
CA ASN A 385 18.39 -33.52 -20.04
C ASN A 385 18.43 -33.16 -21.55
N CYS A 386 17.25 -32.90 -22.14
CA CYS A 386 17.06 -32.73 -23.59
C CYS A 386 17.13 -34.03 -24.39
N SER A 387 16.59 -35.13 -23.84
CA SER A 387 16.44 -36.43 -24.53
C SER A 387 17.75 -37.03 -25.07
N LEU A 388 18.92 -36.62 -24.54
CA LEU A 388 20.26 -36.94 -25.07
C LEU A 388 20.53 -36.42 -26.49
N HIS A 389 19.73 -35.46 -26.96
CA HIS A 389 19.79 -34.86 -28.28
C HIS A 389 19.98 -33.34 -28.21
N GLY A 390 20.61 -32.88 -27.14
CA GLY A 390 20.91 -31.47 -26.95
C GLY A 390 21.57 -31.18 -25.61
N VAL A 391 21.82 -29.90 -25.38
CA VAL A 391 22.37 -29.38 -24.14
C VAL A 391 21.35 -28.47 -23.49
N CYS A 392 21.05 -28.72 -22.22
CA CYS A 392 20.17 -27.87 -21.42
C CYS A 392 20.90 -26.60 -21.00
N THR A 393 20.35 -25.45 -21.36
CA THR A 393 20.86 -24.12 -21.00
C THR A 393 19.80 -23.34 -20.23
N ASP A 394 20.16 -22.16 -19.72
CA ASP A 394 19.23 -21.30 -18.95
C ASP A 394 18.00 -20.84 -19.77
N SER A 395 18.07 -20.93 -21.10
CA SER A 395 16.97 -20.63 -22.03
C SER A 395 16.20 -21.87 -22.50
N GLY A 396 16.51 -23.06 -21.96
CA GLY A 396 15.93 -24.34 -22.36
C GLY A 396 16.89 -25.23 -23.14
N CYS A 397 16.34 -26.21 -23.85
CA CYS A 397 17.16 -27.14 -24.63
C CYS A 397 17.69 -26.53 -25.93
N LEU A 398 19.00 -26.53 -26.09
CA LEU A 398 19.66 -26.34 -27.38
C LEU A 398 19.82 -27.70 -28.05
N CYS A 399 18.98 -27.99 -29.04
CA CYS A 399 19.01 -29.29 -29.70
C CYS A 399 20.18 -29.44 -30.67
N ASP A 400 20.75 -30.63 -30.66
CA ASP A 400 21.73 -31.08 -31.65
C ASP A 400 21.13 -31.05 -33.06
N ALA A 401 22.01 -31.08 -34.06
CA ALA A 401 21.56 -31.09 -35.44
C ALA A 401 20.65 -32.30 -35.72
N GLY A 402 19.51 -32.06 -36.37
CA GLY A 402 18.53 -33.11 -36.65
C GLY A 402 17.38 -33.25 -35.65
N TRP A 403 17.42 -32.49 -34.55
CA TRP A 403 16.43 -32.53 -33.47
C TRP A 403 15.84 -31.16 -33.15
N THR A 404 14.60 -31.16 -32.65
CA THR A 404 13.81 -29.99 -32.26
C THR A 404 12.76 -30.36 -31.19
N GLY A 405 11.89 -29.42 -30.86
CA GLY A 405 10.95 -29.51 -29.75
C GLY A 405 11.55 -28.98 -28.45
N SER A 406 10.69 -28.77 -27.44
CA SER A 406 11.10 -28.15 -26.17
C SER A 406 12.16 -28.95 -25.42
N ASN A 407 12.20 -30.27 -25.59
CA ASN A 407 13.15 -31.17 -24.94
C ASN A 407 13.97 -32.03 -25.93
N CYS A 408 14.07 -31.60 -27.19
CA CYS A 408 14.79 -32.32 -28.25
C CYS A 408 14.32 -33.76 -28.50
N SER A 409 13.06 -34.06 -28.21
CA SER A 409 12.47 -35.38 -28.48
C SER A 409 11.92 -35.53 -29.90
N GLU A 410 11.84 -34.44 -30.66
CA GLU A 410 11.27 -34.44 -32.02
C GLU A 410 12.38 -34.37 -33.05
N GLU A 411 12.28 -35.19 -34.10
CA GLU A 411 13.19 -35.10 -35.25
C GLU A 411 12.83 -33.91 -36.14
N CYS A 412 13.79 -33.37 -36.90
CA CYS A 412 13.50 -32.25 -37.80
C CYS A 412 12.36 -32.55 -38.77
N PRO A 413 11.42 -31.60 -38.95
CA PRO A 413 10.40 -31.71 -39.99
C PRO A 413 11.07 -31.75 -41.37
N MET A 414 10.42 -32.43 -42.31
CA MET A 414 10.92 -32.53 -43.68
C MET A 414 11.15 -31.14 -44.29
N GLY A 415 12.30 -30.96 -44.93
CA GLY A 415 12.70 -29.68 -45.52
C GLY A 415 13.46 -28.75 -44.57
N TRP A 416 13.76 -29.19 -43.34
CA TRP A 416 14.57 -28.44 -42.38
C TRP A 416 15.73 -29.28 -41.83
N TYR A 417 16.83 -28.63 -41.46
CA TYR A 417 18.03 -29.28 -40.94
C TYR A 417 18.81 -28.39 -39.97
N GLY A 418 19.83 -28.96 -39.34
CA GLY A 418 20.74 -28.28 -38.42
C GLY A 418 20.20 -28.21 -36.98
N PRO A 419 20.91 -27.51 -36.08
CA PRO A 419 20.51 -27.40 -34.67
C PRO A 419 19.17 -26.68 -34.56
N ASN A 420 18.29 -27.18 -33.69
CA ASN A 420 16.89 -26.75 -33.55
C ASN A 420 16.09 -26.73 -34.87
N CYS A 421 16.58 -27.38 -35.94
CA CYS A 421 15.98 -27.40 -37.27
C CYS A 421 15.68 -26.01 -37.85
N GLN A 422 16.55 -25.03 -37.60
CA GLN A 422 16.32 -23.63 -38.01
C GLN A 422 16.70 -23.33 -39.47
N LYS A 423 17.32 -24.27 -40.20
CA LYS A 423 17.79 -24.05 -41.57
C LYS A 423 16.91 -24.79 -42.58
N PRO A 424 16.36 -24.14 -43.62
CA PRO A 424 15.63 -24.81 -44.67
C PRO A 424 16.57 -25.54 -45.64
N CYS A 425 16.17 -26.72 -46.13
CA CYS A 425 16.90 -27.48 -47.15
C CYS A 425 16.97 -26.71 -48.47
N ALA A 426 18.16 -26.64 -49.08
CA ALA A 426 18.40 -25.96 -50.35
C ALA A 426 18.67 -26.95 -51.49
N CYS A 427 17.82 -27.98 -51.62
CA CYS A 427 17.94 -29.01 -52.65
C CYS A 427 17.06 -28.68 -53.86
N GLU A 428 17.49 -29.13 -55.06
CA GLU A 428 16.69 -28.99 -56.27
C GLU A 428 15.28 -29.60 -56.09
N HIS A 429 14.29 -28.95 -56.71
CA HIS A 429 12.88 -29.35 -56.66
C HIS A 429 12.27 -29.47 -55.25
N ALA A 430 12.84 -28.78 -54.26
CA ALA A 430 12.40 -28.83 -52.85
C ALA A 430 12.47 -30.24 -52.23
N CYS A 431 13.43 -31.05 -52.67
CA CYS A 431 13.67 -32.37 -52.12
C CYS A 431 14.07 -32.32 -50.62
N PRO A 432 13.68 -33.32 -49.82
CA PRO A 432 14.18 -33.48 -48.45
C PRO A 432 15.71 -33.62 -48.44
N CYS A 433 16.35 -33.05 -47.42
CA CYS A 433 17.78 -33.17 -47.18
C CYS A 433 18.05 -33.92 -45.87
N SER A 434 19.31 -34.30 -45.63
CA SER A 434 19.72 -34.86 -44.33
C SER A 434 19.41 -33.86 -43.21
N ARG A 435 18.67 -34.31 -42.20
CA ARG A 435 18.27 -33.51 -41.03
C ARG A 435 19.45 -32.96 -40.23
N GLU A 436 20.59 -33.65 -40.25
CA GLU A 436 21.79 -33.25 -39.50
C GLU A 436 22.65 -32.27 -40.31
N THR A 437 22.95 -32.61 -41.57
CA THR A 437 23.97 -31.92 -42.36
C THR A 437 23.44 -31.01 -43.45
N GLY A 438 22.16 -31.13 -43.81
CA GLY A 438 21.57 -30.43 -44.95
C GLY A 438 21.95 -31.02 -46.31
N SER A 439 22.63 -32.16 -46.35
CA SER A 439 23.07 -32.80 -47.60
C SER A 439 21.88 -33.33 -48.41
N CYS A 440 21.82 -32.99 -49.69
CA CYS A 440 20.83 -33.49 -50.64
C CYS A 440 21.11 -34.93 -51.11
N ASN A 441 22.29 -35.46 -50.78
CA ASN A 441 22.71 -36.82 -51.14
C ASN A 441 22.30 -37.81 -50.04
N ILE A 442 20.99 -37.98 -49.83
CA ILE A 442 20.46 -38.96 -48.86
C ILE A 442 20.39 -40.35 -49.48
N THR A 443 21.44 -41.15 -49.30
CA THR A 443 21.43 -42.58 -49.63
C THR A 443 20.86 -43.39 -48.46
N SER A 444 19.53 -43.49 -48.36
CA SER A 444 18.88 -44.45 -47.46
C SER A 444 17.84 -45.26 -48.23
N GLU A 445 18.24 -46.46 -48.65
CA GLU A 445 17.43 -47.45 -49.37
C GLU A 445 16.17 -47.90 -48.60
N ARG A 446 15.97 -47.50 -47.34
CA ARG A 446 14.73 -47.78 -46.58
C ARG A 446 13.89 -46.54 -46.28
N ALA A 447 14.48 -45.35 -46.24
CA ALA A 447 13.72 -44.12 -45.98
C ALA A 447 12.88 -43.70 -47.19
N LEU A 448 13.35 -43.92 -48.42
CA LEU A 448 12.63 -43.54 -49.64
C LEU A 448 11.25 -44.25 -49.76
N GLN A 449 11.16 -45.50 -49.31
CA GLN A 449 9.92 -46.28 -49.35
C GLN A 449 8.86 -45.76 -48.35
N ASP A 450 9.28 -45.38 -47.13
CA ASP A 450 8.38 -44.80 -46.12
C ASP A 450 7.96 -43.36 -46.50
N GLN A 451 8.86 -42.62 -47.14
CA GLN A 451 8.65 -41.27 -47.66
C GLN A 451 7.65 -41.24 -48.81
N LEU A 452 7.73 -42.18 -49.77
CA LEU A 452 6.70 -42.33 -50.82
C LEU A 452 5.33 -42.73 -50.24
N HIS A 453 5.29 -43.54 -49.18
CA HIS A 453 4.04 -43.92 -48.53
C HIS A 453 3.38 -42.78 -47.72
N LYS A 454 4.16 -41.92 -47.06
CA LYS A 454 3.65 -40.73 -46.35
C LYS A 454 3.25 -39.61 -47.31
N ALA A 455 4.05 -39.35 -48.36
CA ALA A 455 3.70 -38.41 -49.43
C ALA A 455 2.43 -38.86 -50.19
N GLY A 456 2.29 -40.18 -50.43
CA GLY A 456 1.09 -40.78 -51.02
C GLY A 456 -0.17 -40.62 -50.15
N ARG A 457 -0.06 -40.72 -48.82
CA ARG A 457 -1.19 -40.44 -47.91
C ARG A 457 -1.54 -38.95 -47.85
N CYS A 458 -0.55 -38.06 -47.96
CA CYS A 458 -0.76 -36.61 -47.97
C CYS A 458 -1.46 -36.15 -49.26
N LEU A 459 -1.04 -36.66 -50.42
CA LEU A 459 -1.70 -36.42 -51.72
C LEU A 459 -3.10 -37.03 -51.77
N ALA A 460 -3.32 -38.20 -51.15
CA ALA A 460 -4.66 -38.78 -50.99
C ALA A 460 -5.55 -37.94 -50.04
N SER A 461 -4.98 -37.24 -49.05
CA SER A 461 -5.71 -36.33 -48.16
C SER A 461 -6.05 -34.99 -48.84
N GLN A 462 -5.16 -34.44 -49.68
CA GLN A 462 -5.45 -33.24 -50.48
C GLN A 462 -6.58 -33.48 -51.49
N ASN A 463 -6.67 -34.67 -52.07
CA ASN A 463 -7.81 -35.04 -52.94
C ASN A 463 -9.10 -35.36 -52.17
N LYS A 464 -9.05 -35.59 -50.85
CA LYS A 464 -10.24 -35.66 -50.00
C LYS A 464 -10.68 -34.28 -49.49
N GLY A 465 -9.76 -33.32 -49.44
CA GLY A 465 -9.99 -31.92 -49.04
C GLY A 465 -10.49 -31.01 -50.18
N ARG A 466 -10.14 -31.28 -51.44
CA ARG A 466 -10.57 -30.45 -52.60
C ARG A 466 -12.06 -30.60 -52.98
N SER A 467 -12.85 -31.31 -52.18
CA SER A 467 -14.32 -31.33 -52.26
C SER A 467 -15.03 -30.93 -50.95
N LYS A 468 -14.31 -30.46 -49.92
CA LYS A 468 -14.93 -29.97 -48.66
C LYS A 468 -14.23 -28.73 -48.09
N GLU A 469 -14.17 -27.68 -48.91
CA GLU A 469 -14.20 -26.29 -48.42
C GLU A 469 -15.24 -25.51 -49.24
N LYS A 470 -16.51 -25.86 -49.05
CA LYS A 470 -17.56 -24.86 -48.93
C LYS A 470 -18.06 -24.98 -47.52
N ALA A 471 -17.87 -23.93 -46.73
CA ALA A 471 -18.53 -23.75 -45.45
C ALA A 471 -20.04 -23.94 -45.65
N SER A 472 -20.53 -25.13 -45.29
CA SER A 472 -21.97 -25.40 -45.21
C SER A 472 -22.43 -24.99 -43.82
N LEU A 473 -22.69 -23.69 -43.63
CA LEU A 473 -23.70 -23.30 -42.66
C LEU A 473 -25.04 -23.68 -43.29
N SER A 474 -25.84 -24.49 -42.59
CA SER A 474 -27.18 -24.90 -43.03
C SER A 474 -28.00 -23.67 -43.42
N GLU A 475 -28.77 -23.76 -44.51
CA GLU A 475 -29.66 -22.71 -45.05
C GLU A 475 -30.55 -22.07 -43.97
N LYS A 476 -30.94 -22.85 -42.95
CA LYS A 476 -31.69 -22.38 -41.77
C LYS A 476 -30.91 -21.40 -40.90
N THR A 477 -29.59 -21.57 -40.80
CA THR A 477 -28.69 -20.71 -40.02
C THR A 477 -28.52 -19.35 -40.70
N TRP A 478 -28.41 -19.33 -42.03
CA TRP A 478 -28.36 -18.08 -42.80
C TRP A 478 -29.67 -17.29 -42.70
N ILE A 479 -30.82 -17.97 -42.77
CA ILE A 479 -32.14 -17.33 -42.57
C ILE A 479 -32.27 -16.80 -41.14
N SER A 480 -31.76 -17.52 -40.13
CA SER A 480 -31.82 -17.09 -38.74
C SER A 480 -30.95 -15.86 -38.48
N VAL A 481 -29.73 -15.83 -39.02
CA VAL A 481 -28.81 -14.70 -38.87
C VAL A 481 -29.33 -13.47 -39.61
N THR A 482 -29.87 -13.62 -40.83
CA THR A 482 -30.44 -12.49 -41.58
C THR A 482 -31.72 -11.96 -40.94
N ALA A 483 -32.58 -12.83 -40.40
CA ALA A 483 -33.77 -12.41 -39.66
C ALA A 483 -33.42 -11.66 -38.36
N LEU A 484 -32.41 -12.12 -37.62
CA LEU A 484 -31.95 -11.45 -36.39
C LEU A 484 -31.36 -10.07 -36.68
N LEU A 485 -30.55 -9.95 -37.74
CA LEU A 485 -30.00 -8.66 -38.17
C LEU A 485 -31.08 -7.70 -38.67
N ALA A 486 -32.08 -8.19 -39.41
CA ALA A 486 -33.22 -7.39 -39.85
C ALA A 486 -34.06 -6.90 -38.66
N LEU A 487 -34.27 -7.74 -37.64
CA LEU A 487 -34.97 -7.36 -36.41
C LEU A 487 -34.21 -6.27 -35.65
N LEU A 488 -32.90 -6.41 -35.48
CA LEU A 488 -32.05 -5.39 -34.84
C LEU A 488 -32.09 -4.06 -35.58
N LEU A 489 -32.11 -4.10 -36.91
CA LEU A 489 -32.21 -2.92 -37.75
C LEU A 489 -33.59 -2.23 -37.61
N LEU A 490 -34.68 -3.01 -37.54
CA LEU A 490 -36.02 -2.50 -37.27
C LEU A 490 -36.13 -1.87 -35.88
N VAL A 491 -35.56 -2.51 -34.85
CA VAL A 491 -35.53 -1.94 -33.49
C VAL A 491 -34.75 -0.63 -33.47
N SER A 492 -33.62 -0.54 -34.18
CA SER A 492 -32.84 0.69 -34.30
C SER A 492 -33.62 1.80 -35.02
N VAL A 493 -34.36 1.47 -36.10
CA VAL A 493 -35.17 2.44 -36.85
C VAL A 493 -36.34 2.95 -35.99
N VAL A 494 -37.03 2.06 -35.27
CA VAL A 494 -38.12 2.43 -34.35
C VAL A 494 -37.59 3.27 -33.19
N GLY A 495 -36.42 2.92 -32.62
CA GLY A 495 -35.77 3.71 -31.58
C GLY A 495 -35.41 5.12 -32.04
N ASN A 496 -34.82 5.24 -33.23
CA ASN A 496 -34.47 6.54 -33.82
C ASN A 496 -35.71 7.36 -34.20
N ALA A 497 -36.78 6.71 -34.71
CA ALA A 497 -38.05 7.39 -34.99
C ALA A 497 -38.74 7.86 -33.70
N GLY A 498 -38.67 7.06 -32.62
CA GLY A 498 -39.20 7.43 -31.30
C GLY A 498 -38.46 8.64 -30.71
N LEU A 499 -37.13 8.67 -30.81
CA LEU A 499 -36.31 9.83 -30.42
C LEU A 499 -36.66 11.08 -31.25
N PHE A 500 -36.87 10.93 -32.56
CA PHE A 500 -37.23 12.03 -33.45
C PHE A 500 -38.64 12.59 -33.17
N LEU A 501 -39.61 11.72 -32.88
CA LEU A 501 -40.96 12.13 -32.50
C LEU A 501 -40.99 12.78 -31.10
N LYS A 502 -40.18 12.29 -30.15
CA LYS A 502 -40.03 12.92 -28.82
C LYS A 502 -39.41 14.33 -28.94
N ALA A 503 -38.38 14.48 -29.76
CA ALA A 503 -37.78 15.79 -30.06
C ALA A 503 -38.77 16.74 -30.76
N ARG A 504 -39.69 16.22 -31.59
CA ARG A 504 -40.75 17.02 -32.23
C ARG A 504 -41.88 17.40 -31.27
N SER A 505 -42.20 16.55 -30.31
CA SER A 505 -43.17 16.82 -29.24
C SER A 505 -42.66 17.86 -28.24
N GLU A 506 -41.37 17.84 -27.89
CA GLU A 506 -40.76 18.84 -27.01
C GLU A 506 -40.64 20.21 -27.69
N ARG A 507 -40.45 20.25 -29.02
CA ARG A 507 -40.37 21.50 -29.79
C ARG A 507 -41.73 22.20 -30.00
N HIS A 508 -42.85 21.50 -29.81
CA HIS A 508 -44.21 22.08 -29.94
C HIS A 508 -44.81 22.60 -28.61
N ARG A 509 -44.12 22.41 -27.47
CA ARG A 509 -44.66 22.73 -26.13
C ARG A 509 -43.90 23.87 -25.40
N GLY A 510 -43.15 24.69 -26.15
CA GLY A 510 -42.33 25.78 -25.61
C GLY A 510 -42.42 27.10 -26.41
N SER A 511 -43.58 27.43 -26.97
CA SER A 511 -43.89 28.80 -27.40
C SER A 511 -44.88 29.37 -26.40
N GLY A 512 -44.40 30.22 -25.49
CA GLY A 512 -45.21 30.81 -24.44
C GLY A 512 -44.37 31.41 -23.32
N ASP A 513 -43.90 32.63 -23.58
CA ASP A 513 -43.79 33.73 -22.61
C ASP A 513 -42.66 33.69 -21.56
N TYR A 514 -41.56 34.42 -21.79
CA TYR A 514 -40.85 35.14 -20.71
C TYR A 514 -40.21 36.45 -21.21
N ARG A 515 -40.44 37.49 -20.40
CA ARG A 515 -40.11 38.92 -20.54
C ARG A 515 -38.62 39.23 -20.73
N TYR A 516 -38.38 40.28 -21.54
CA TYR A 516 -37.12 41.00 -21.67
C TYR A 516 -36.85 41.90 -20.44
N HIS A 517 -35.62 41.84 -19.90
CA HIS A 517 -34.98 42.98 -19.23
C HIS A 517 -33.60 43.20 -19.88
N PRO A 518 -33.33 44.37 -20.49
CA PRO A 518 -32.10 44.59 -21.24
C PRO A 518 -30.93 44.98 -20.34
N LEU A 519 -29.77 44.39 -20.60
CA LEU A 519 -28.48 44.84 -20.09
C LEU A 519 -28.08 46.14 -20.81
N ARG A 520 -27.94 47.22 -20.04
CA ARG A 520 -27.11 48.37 -20.41
C ARG A 520 -25.86 48.34 -19.55
N GLU A 521 -24.73 48.56 -20.22
CA GLU A 521 -23.45 48.95 -19.66
C GLU A 521 -23.62 50.07 -18.61
N MET A 522 -22.78 50.08 -17.58
CA MET A 522 -21.84 51.17 -17.30
C MET A 522 -21.19 51.01 -15.91
N ASN A 523 -19.85 51.06 -15.92
CA ASN A 523 -18.95 51.71 -14.98
C ASN A 523 -19.29 51.76 -13.47
N GLY A 524 -18.31 51.32 -12.69
CA GLY A 524 -17.70 52.17 -11.66
C GLY A 524 -18.21 52.03 -10.24
N GLU A 525 -17.24 51.80 -9.35
CA GLU A 525 -17.17 52.25 -7.95
C GLU A 525 -18.35 51.94 -7.01
N ALA A 526 -18.16 51.00 -6.10
CA ALA A 526 -17.68 51.25 -4.73
C ALA A 526 -17.66 49.93 -3.94
#